data_AF-A0A7G6WQ04-F1
#
_entry.id   AF-A0A7G6WQ04-F1
#
_cell.length_a   1.000
_cell.length_b   1.000
_cell.length_c   1.000
_cell.angle_alpha   90.00
_cell.angle_beta   90.00
_cell.angle_gamma   90.00
#
_symmetry.space_group_name_H-M   'P 1'
#
loop_
_entity.id
_entity.type
_entity.pdbx_description
1 polymer ?
#
loop_
_entity_poly.entity_id
_entity_poly.type
_entity_poly.pdbx_seq_one_letter_code
_entity_poly.pdbx_strand_id
1 'polypeptide(L)'
;MTTAENTHLHTVYTQRHSTARPLVTHHSSHNTGISRAAEYIGKPTCDKCGTDEFIYLESYIPPVYRRDGAVRTLGEVAYTCTRCENFSAHNVPASWTPPGWYLG
;
A
#
# COMPACT_ATOMS: atom_id res chain seq x y z
N MET A 1 4.71 50.10 52.05
CA MET A 1 5.16 50.15 50.65
C MET A 1 6.66 50.33 50.68
N THR A 2 7.40 49.25 50.45
CA THR A 2 8.86 49.17 50.52
C THR A 2 9.34 48.64 49.18
N THR A 3 10.02 49.50 48.41
CA THR A 3 10.74 49.14 47.20
C THR A 3 12.21 49.00 47.57
N ALA A 4 12.79 47.85 47.27
CA ALA A 4 14.24 47.63 47.32
C ALA A 4 14.65 46.96 46.01
N GLU A 5 15.60 47.58 45.32
CA GLU A 5 16.30 47.02 44.17
C GLU A 5 17.12 45.79 44.58
N ASN A 6 17.26 44.83 43.66
CA ASN A 6 18.43 43.97 43.67
C ASN A 6 18.86 43.61 42.26
N THR A 7 20.01 44.15 41.89
CA THR A 7 20.77 43.89 40.67
C THR A 7 21.28 42.45 40.70
N HIS A 8 20.92 41.64 39.70
CA HIS A 8 21.59 40.36 39.46
C HIS A 8 22.32 40.40 38.12
N LEU A 9 23.64 40.59 38.20
CA LEU A 9 24.56 40.36 37.09
C LEU A 9 24.72 38.85 36.91
N HIS A 10 24.49 38.34 35.70
CA HIS A 10 25.07 37.07 35.26
C HIS A 10 25.90 37.26 33.99
N THR A 11 27.13 36.83 34.14
CA THR A 11 28.27 36.84 33.24
C THR A 11 28.10 35.84 32.09
N VAL A 12 28.36 36.32 30.86
CA VAL A 12 29.08 35.70 29.71
C VAL A 12 28.89 34.19 29.44
N TYR A 13 28.43 33.82 28.23
CA TYR A 13 29.21 33.09 27.20
C TYR A 13 28.31 32.63 26.01
N THR A 14 28.68 33.10 24.82
CA THR A 14 28.58 32.51 23.47
C THR A 14 27.60 31.36 23.16
N GLN A 15 26.69 31.66 22.23
CA GLN A 15 26.27 30.86 21.07
C GLN A 15 26.93 29.47 20.88
N ARG A 16 26.11 28.40 20.87
CA ARG A 16 26.15 27.33 19.85
C ARG A 16 24.76 26.71 19.69
N HIS A 17 24.04 27.14 18.65
CA HIS A 17 22.93 26.35 18.12
C HIS A 17 23.52 25.07 17.53
N SER A 18 23.42 23.96 18.26
CA SER A 18 23.68 22.64 17.69
C SER A 18 22.44 22.22 16.91
N THR A 19 22.43 22.46 15.61
CA THR A 19 21.52 21.82 14.65
C THR A 19 22.03 20.40 14.37
N ALA A 20 21.86 19.50 15.33
CA ALA A 20 21.99 18.07 15.07
C ALA A 20 20.58 17.47 15.00
N ARG A 21 19.96 17.60 13.83
CA ARG A 21 18.79 16.80 13.46
C ARG A 21 19.21 15.33 13.55
N PRO A 22 18.51 14.45 14.31
CA PRO A 22 18.80 13.04 14.24
C PRO A 22 18.60 12.58 12.79
N LEU A 23 19.64 11.98 12.22
CA LEU A 23 19.57 11.29 10.95
C LEU A 23 18.68 10.07 11.18
N VAL A 24 17.37 10.23 10.95
CA VAL A 24 16.45 9.10 10.86
C VAL A 24 16.87 8.33 9.62
N THR A 25 17.67 7.29 9.82
CA THR A 25 17.97 6.31 8.79
C THR A 25 16.69 5.48 8.59
N HIS A 26 15.76 6.01 7.79
CA HIS A 26 14.71 5.20 7.19
C HIS A 26 15.41 4.20 6.28
N HIS A 27 15.73 3.03 6.83
CA HIS A 27 16.02 1.85 6.02
C HIS A 27 14.69 1.42 5.38
N SER A 28 14.30 2.11 4.31
CA SER A 28 13.38 1.55 3.34
C SER A 28 14.08 0.34 2.75
N SER A 29 13.82 -0.82 3.33
CA SER A 29 13.98 -2.09 2.64
C SER A 29 12.95 -2.10 1.52
N HIS A 30 13.28 -1.43 0.42
CA HIS A 30 12.67 -1.73 -0.85
C HIS A 30 13.02 -3.19 -1.11
N ASN A 31 12.06 -4.06 -0.81
CA ASN A 31 12.16 -5.49 -1.00
C ASN A 31 12.44 -5.74 -2.49
N THR A 32 13.71 -5.92 -2.81
CA THR A 32 14.21 -6.32 -4.12
C THR A 32 13.76 -7.75 -4.33
N GLY A 33 12.59 -7.92 -4.92
CA GLY A 33 11.98 -9.24 -5.04
C GLY A 33 10.70 -9.25 -5.86
N ILE A 34 10.57 -8.38 -6.88
CA ILE A 34 9.67 -8.69 -8.00
C ILE A 34 10.41 -9.73 -8.85
N SER A 35 10.64 -10.91 -8.28
CA SER A 35 10.70 -12.11 -9.09
C SER A 35 9.37 -12.12 -9.82
N ARG A 36 9.41 -12.10 -11.15
CA ARG A 36 8.22 -12.24 -11.99
C ARG A 36 7.63 -13.61 -11.68
N ALA A 37 6.87 -13.69 -10.59
CA ALA A 37 5.97 -14.76 -10.31
C ALA A 37 5.17 -14.92 -11.60
N ALA A 38 5.10 -16.13 -12.13
CA ALA A 38 4.18 -16.44 -13.22
C ALA A 38 2.87 -15.71 -12.92
N GLU A 39 2.37 -14.92 -13.88
CA GLU A 39 1.18 -14.10 -13.67
C GLU A 39 0.12 -14.98 -13.02
N TYR A 40 -0.15 -14.75 -11.74
CA TYR A 40 -1.02 -15.62 -10.98
C TYR A 40 -2.40 -15.52 -11.60
N ILE A 41 -2.91 -16.65 -12.09
CA ILE A 41 -4.25 -16.75 -12.63
C ILE A 41 -5.07 -17.51 -11.62
N GLY A 42 -5.97 -16.81 -10.96
CA GLY A 42 -6.77 -17.39 -9.89
C GLY A 42 -7.90 -16.50 -9.46
N LYS A 43 -8.58 -16.89 -8.40
CA LYS A 43 -9.51 -16.01 -7.70
C LYS A 43 -8.70 -15.10 -6.75
N PRO A 44 -9.16 -13.87 -6.48
CA PRO A 44 -8.46 -12.96 -5.58
C PRO A 44 -8.40 -13.55 -4.18
N THR A 45 -7.19 -13.70 -3.65
CA THR A 45 -6.92 -14.19 -2.29
C THR A 45 -5.78 -13.37 -1.70
N CYS A 46 -5.76 -13.17 -0.38
CA CYS A 46 -4.61 -12.55 0.26
C CYS A 46 -3.52 -13.60 0.50
N ASP A 47 -2.30 -13.42 -0.05
CA ASP A 47 -1.19 -14.36 0.13
C ASP A 47 -0.79 -14.57 1.60
N LYS A 48 -0.95 -13.54 2.43
CA LYS A 48 -0.64 -13.60 3.86
C LYS A 48 -1.75 -14.28 4.67
N CYS A 49 -3.03 -14.06 4.30
CA CYS A 49 -4.16 -14.65 5.03
C CYS A 49 -4.58 -16.02 4.49
N GLY A 50 -4.24 -16.35 3.24
CA GLY A 50 -4.67 -17.56 2.55
C GLY A 50 -6.18 -17.62 2.25
N THR A 51 -6.88 -16.49 2.27
CA THR A 51 -8.34 -16.41 2.12
C THR A 51 -8.78 -15.17 1.34
N ASP A 52 -10.00 -15.19 0.81
CA ASP A 52 -10.69 -14.08 0.15
C ASP A 52 -11.60 -13.27 1.10
N GLU A 53 -11.79 -13.71 2.34
CA GLU A 53 -12.74 -13.11 3.30
C GLU A 53 -12.50 -11.61 3.58
N PHE A 54 -11.24 -11.17 3.57
CA PHE A 54 -10.87 -9.79 3.88
C PHE A 54 -10.60 -8.95 2.63
N ILE A 55 -10.96 -9.45 1.46
CA ILE A 55 -10.69 -8.79 0.19
C ILE A 55 -11.75 -7.74 -0.11
N TYR A 56 -11.32 -6.50 -0.27
CA TYR A 56 -12.10 -5.43 -0.86
C TYR A 56 -11.69 -5.28 -2.33
N LEU A 57 -12.63 -5.53 -3.25
CA LEU A 57 -12.37 -5.38 -4.68
C LEU A 57 -12.37 -3.90 -5.06
N GLU A 58 -11.29 -3.46 -5.70
CA GLU A 58 -11.15 -2.07 -6.14
C GLU A 58 -11.55 -1.88 -7.60
N SER A 59 -11.16 -2.83 -8.46
CA SER A 59 -11.52 -2.79 -9.87
C SER A 59 -11.57 -4.20 -10.49
N TYR A 60 -12.33 -4.30 -11.57
CA TYR A 60 -12.41 -5.48 -12.41
C TYR A 60 -12.49 -5.09 -13.88
N ILE A 61 -11.62 -5.66 -14.69
CA ILE A 61 -11.63 -5.54 -16.15
C ILE A 61 -12.11 -6.89 -16.70
N PRO A 62 -13.25 -6.96 -17.42
CA PRO A 62 -13.76 -8.22 -17.92
C PRO A 62 -12.86 -8.80 -19.03
N PRO A 63 -12.85 -10.14 -19.19
CA PRO A 63 -12.12 -10.78 -20.27
C PRO A 63 -12.66 -10.32 -21.63
N VAL A 64 -11.77 -10.27 -22.62
CA VAL A 64 -12.15 -9.92 -23.99
C VAL A 64 -12.17 -11.18 -24.83
N TYR A 65 -13.30 -11.43 -25.49
CA TYR A 65 -13.50 -12.57 -26.37
C TYR A 65 -13.28 -12.18 -27.84
N ARG A 66 -12.78 -13.14 -28.62
CA ARG A 66 -12.76 -13.08 -30.08
C ARG A 66 -14.15 -13.40 -30.64
N ARG A 67 -14.35 -13.20 -31.95
CA ARG A 67 -15.62 -13.54 -32.63
C ARG A 67 -15.91 -15.05 -32.64
N ASP A 68 -14.87 -15.88 -32.56
CA ASP A 68 -14.95 -17.34 -32.49
C ASP A 68 -15.25 -17.86 -31.07
N GLY A 69 -15.45 -16.96 -30.09
CA GLY A 69 -15.71 -17.30 -28.69
C GLY A 69 -14.46 -17.64 -27.88
N ALA A 70 -13.28 -17.71 -28.49
CA ALA A 70 -12.04 -17.91 -27.75
C ALA A 70 -11.65 -16.65 -26.96
N VAL A 71 -11.05 -16.85 -25.80
CA VAL A 71 -10.53 -15.75 -24.97
C VAL A 71 -9.34 -15.10 -25.68
N ARG A 72 -9.43 -13.80 -25.94
CA ARG A 72 -8.33 -12.98 -26.48
C ARG A 72 -7.44 -12.45 -25.36
N THR A 73 -8.07 -12.00 -24.28
CA THR A 73 -7.43 -11.38 -23.12
C THR A 73 -8.19 -11.83 -21.87
N LEU A 74 -7.46 -12.24 -20.83
CA LEU A 74 -8.05 -12.62 -19.54
C LEU A 74 -8.68 -11.40 -18.87
N GLY A 75 -9.52 -11.66 -17.87
CA GLY A 75 -9.97 -10.59 -16.99
C GLY A 75 -8.82 -10.20 -16.05
N GLU A 76 -8.90 -9.00 -15.48
CA GLU A 76 -7.96 -8.52 -14.46
C GLU A 76 -8.76 -8.05 -13.26
N VAL A 77 -8.26 -8.34 -12.06
CA VAL A 77 -8.83 -7.85 -10.80
C VAL A 77 -7.77 -7.13 -9.99
N ALA A 78 -8.14 -6.02 -9.37
CA ALA A 78 -7.35 -5.34 -8.35
C ALA A 78 -8.13 -5.29 -7.04
N TYR A 79 -7.42 -5.49 -5.93
CA TYR A 79 -8.03 -5.59 -4.63
C TYR A 79 -7.09 -5.23 -3.48
N THR A 80 -7.67 -4.86 -2.35
CA THR A 80 -6.97 -4.59 -1.10
C THR A 80 -7.44 -5.56 -0.01
N CYS A 81 -6.50 -6.22 0.66
CA CYS A 81 -6.81 -6.98 1.87
C CYS A 81 -6.96 -6.01 3.05
N THR A 82 -8.16 -5.93 3.63
CA THR A 82 -8.45 -5.01 4.74
C THR A 82 -7.79 -5.42 6.06
N ARG A 83 -7.40 -6.70 6.21
CA ARG A 83 -6.67 -7.20 7.39
C ARG A 83 -5.16 -6.95 7.31
N CYS A 84 -4.57 -7.10 6.12
CA CYS A 84 -3.14 -6.91 5.92
C CYS A 84 -2.77 -5.53 5.38
N GLU A 85 -3.77 -4.72 5.04
CA GLU A 85 -3.64 -3.39 4.45
C GLU A 85 -2.74 -3.39 3.21
N ASN A 86 -2.86 -4.44 2.38
CA ASN A 86 -1.99 -4.66 1.23
C ASN A 86 -2.80 -4.80 -0.06
N PHE A 87 -2.36 -4.07 -1.07
CA PHE A 87 -2.91 -4.10 -2.42
C PHE A 87 -2.29 -5.24 -3.26
N SER A 88 -3.09 -5.84 -4.13
CA SER A 88 -2.65 -6.79 -5.15
C SER A 88 -3.53 -6.69 -6.39
N ALA A 89 -2.97 -7.07 -7.54
CA ALA A 89 -3.70 -7.16 -8.79
C ALA A 89 -3.15 -8.32 -9.64
N HIS A 90 -4.03 -9.06 -10.29
CA HIS A 90 -3.64 -10.17 -11.16
C HIS A 90 -4.74 -10.56 -12.15
N ASN A 91 -4.38 -11.41 -13.12
CA ASN A 91 -5.31 -11.96 -14.09
C ASN A 91 -6.26 -12.98 -13.44
N VAL A 92 -7.50 -13.04 -13.91
CA VAL A 92 -8.51 -13.99 -13.46
C VAL A 92 -8.99 -14.86 -14.63
N PRO A 93 -9.36 -16.12 -14.39
CA PRO A 93 -9.95 -16.96 -15.42
C PRO A 93 -11.18 -16.30 -16.04
N ALA A 94 -11.42 -16.51 -17.33
CA ALA A 94 -12.59 -15.93 -18.02
C ALA A 94 -13.94 -16.43 -17.45
N SER A 95 -13.93 -17.53 -16.70
CA SER A 95 -15.08 -18.09 -15.99
C SER A 95 -15.33 -17.46 -14.60
N TRP A 96 -14.46 -16.56 -14.14
CA TRP A 96 -14.63 -15.84 -12.88
C TRP A 96 -15.09 -14.41 -13.14
N THR A 97 -16.04 -13.96 -12.36
CA THR A 97 -16.48 -12.57 -12.27
C THR A 97 -16.71 -12.22 -10.81
N PRO A 98 -16.55 -10.95 -10.40
CA PRO A 98 -16.91 -10.53 -9.05
C PRO A 98 -18.37 -10.87 -8.70
N PRO A 99 -18.67 -11.24 -7.44
CA PRO A 99 -20.05 -11.38 -6.99
C PRO A 99 -20.85 -10.10 -7.23
N GLY A 100 -22.07 -10.22 -7.76
CA GLY A 100 -22.91 -9.06 -8.07
C GLY A 100 -22.49 -8.27 -9.31
N TRP A 101 -21.47 -8.72 -10.04
CA TRP A 101 -21.11 -8.16 -11.35
C TRP A 101 -22.13 -8.59 -12.41
N TYR A 102 -23.21 -7.83 -12.51
CA TYR A 102 -24.12 -7.91 -13.65
C TYR A 102 -23.83 -6.72 -14.56
N LEU A 103 -23.25 -7.02 -15.71
CA LEU A 103 -23.31 -6.13 -16.86
C LEU A 103 -24.78 -6.08 -17.28
N GLY A 104 -25.40 -4.91 -17.18
CA GLY A 104 -26.66 -4.63 -17.89
C GLY A 104 -26.47 -4.71 -19.40
#